data_AF-A0A420EAL7-F1
#
_entry.id   AF-A0A420EAL7-F1
#
_cell.length_a   1.000
_cell.length_b   1.000
_cell.length_c   1.000
_cell.angle_alpha   90.00
_cell.angle_beta   90.00
_cell.angle_gamma   90.00
#
_symmetry.space_group_name_H-M   'P 1'
#
loop_
_entity.id
_entity.type
_entity.pdbx_description
1 polymer ?
#
loop_
_entity_poly.entity_id
_entity_poly.type
_entity_poly.pdbx_seq_one_letter_code
_entity_poly.pdbx_strand_id
1 'polypeptide(L)'
;MSRYEVPMKPEYSHLKACVGWDRPLQTFFLQVIENPDTKAEKPMLWIGTDYSELKTPKQALQYLQTFCDIPENLIQTLQIDRLKTIAREDGPAQLAARKFRSENK
;
A
#
# COMPACT_ATOMS: atom_id res chain seq x y z
N MET A 1 -2.22 -0.50 -9.60
CA MET A 1 -2.03 -0.68 -8.15
C MET A 1 -1.57 -2.12 -7.96
N SER A 2 -0.50 -2.34 -7.20
CA SER A 2 -0.14 -3.69 -6.75
C SER A 2 -0.52 -3.86 -5.28
N ARG A 3 -0.76 -5.11 -4.86
CA ARG A 3 -1.15 -5.46 -3.49
C ARG A 3 -0.66 -6.88 -3.20
N TYR A 4 -0.02 -7.05 -2.06
CA TYR A 4 0.45 -8.32 -1.54
C TYR A 4 -0.06 -8.52 -0.12
N GLU A 5 -0.56 -9.70 0.18
CA GLU A 5 -0.78 -10.11 1.56
C GLU A 5 0.56 -10.46 2.20
N VAL A 6 0.72 -10.04 3.45
CA VAL A 6 1.95 -10.28 4.21
C VAL A 6 1.63 -11.30 5.30
N PRO A 7 2.45 -12.36 5.44
CA PRO A 7 2.26 -13.34 6.51
C PRO A 7 2.22 -12.66 7.89
N MET A 8 1.21 -13.00 8.68
CA MET A 8 1.08 -12.51 10.05
C MET A 8 1.92 -13.37 10.99
N LYS A 9 2.48 -12.75 12.04
CA LYS A 9 3.06 -13.50 13.15
C LYS A 9 1.98 -14.30 13.88
N PRO A 10 2.32 -15.41 14.57
CA PRO A 10 1.35 -16.24 15.26
C PRO A 10 0.46 -15.48 16.25
N GLU A 11 1.00 -14.50 16.99
CA GLU A 11 0.23 -13.70 17.95
C GLU A 11 -0.84 -12.79 17.29
N TYR A 12 -0.70 -12.49 16.00
CA TYR A 12 -1.61 -11.65 15.22
C TYR A 12 -2.36 -12.44 14.13
N SER A 13 -2.46 -13.76 14.27
CA SER A 13 -3.13 -14.65 13.30
C SER A 13 -4.63 -14.35 13.06
N HIS A 14 -5.26 -13.59 13.94
CA HIS A 14 -6.63 -13.09 13.79
C HIS A 14 -6.74 -11.88 12.85
N LEU A 15 -5.62 -11.30 12.42
CA LEU A 15 -5.56 -10.16 11.51
C LEU A 15 -5.12 -10.60 10.11
N LYS A 16 -5.29 -9.69 9.15
CA LYS A 16 -4.71 -9.76 7.81
C LYS A 16 -4.04 -8.44 7.49
N ALA A 17 -2.81 -8.51 6.98
CA ALA A 17 -2.07 -7.36 6.52
C ALA A 17 -1.87 -7.41 5.01
N CYS A 18 -1.96 -6.27 4.35
CA CYS A 18 -1.55 -6.11 2.98
C CYS A 18 -0.69 -4.86 2.79
N VAL A 19 0.18 -4.89 1.79
CA VAL A 19 1.03 -3.77 1.39
C VAL A 19 1.10 -3.68 -0.13
N GLY A 20 1.30 -2.49 -0.67
CA GLY A 20 1.32 -2.30 -2.11
C GLY A 20 1.80 -0.94 -2.57
N TRP A 21 1.80 -0.75 -3.89
CA TRP A 21 2.06 0.53 -4.54
C TRP A 21 0.77 1.08 -5.16
N ASP A 22 0.37 2.26 -4.71
CA ASP A 22 -0.70 3.06 -5.32
C ASP A 22 -0.07 4.08 -6.28
N ARG A 23 -0.32 3.86 -7.58
CA ARG A 23 0.22 4.70 -8.65
C ARG A 23 -0.50 6.06 -8.74
N PRO A 24 -1.84 6.15 -8.76
CA PRO A 24 -2.55 7.43 -8.67
C PRO A 24 -2.11 8.32 -7.51
N LEU A 25 -1.92 7.76 -6.31
CA LEU A 25 -1.46 8.49 -5.13
C LEU A 25 0.07 8.64 -5.07
N GLN A 26 0.82 7.97 -5.94
CA GLN A 26 2.29 7.90 -5.91
C GLN A 26 2.84 7.58 -4.51
N THR A 27 2.19 6.65 -3.82
CA THR A 27 2.54 6.25 -2.46
C THR A 27 2.53 4.73 -2.32
N PHE A 28 3.41 4.22 -1.47
CA PHE A 28 3.18 2.89 -0.90
C PHE A 28 2.00 2.97 0.07
N PHE A 29 1.24 1.90 0.18
CA PHE A 29 0.14 1.82 1.13
C PHE A 29 0.20 0.50 1.89
N LEU A 30 -0.41 0.49 3.07
CA LEU A 30 -0.61 -0.72 3.84
C LEU A 30 -1.97 -0.70 4.54
N GLN A 31 -2.52 -1.89 4.75
CA GLN A 31 -3.73 -2.07 5.54
C GLN A 31 -3.54 -3.24 6.49
N VAL A 32 -4.01 -3.10 7.72
CA VAL A 32 -4.18 -4.20 8.68
C VAL A 32 -5.64 -4.23 9.08
N ILE A 33 -6.28 -5.37 8.89
CA ILE A 33 -7.71 -5.58 9.14
C ILE A 33 -7.91 -6.83 9.99
N GLU A 34 -9.00 -6.91 10.74
CA GLU A 34 -9.43 -8.19 11.32
C GLU A 34 -9.84 -9.15 10.19
N ASN A 35 -9.57 -10.44 10.37
CA ASN A 35 -9.85 -11.46 9.36
C ASN A 35 -11.36 -11.44 8.98
N PRO A 36 -11.74 -11.37 7.69
CA PRO A 36 -13.12 -11.22 7.22
C PRO A 36 -14.14 -12.29 7.63
N ASP A 37 -13.71 -13.41 8.24
CA ASP A 37 -14.64 -14.33 8.92
C ASP A 37 -15.35 -13.63 10.10
N THR A 38 -14.73 -12.59 10.63
CA THR A 38 -15.34 -11.58 11.48
C THR A 38 -15.77 -10.41 10.57
N LYS A 39 -17.00 -9.93 10.68
CA LYS A 39 -17.54 -8.81 9.86
C LYS A 39 -16.81 -7.48 10.18
N ALA A 40 -15.53 -7.38 9.86
CA ALA A 40 -14.74 -6.19 10.13
C ALA A 40 -15.14 -5.09 9.16
N GLU A 41 -15.82 -4.05 9.67
CA GLU A 41 -16.27 -2.91 8.86
C GLU A 41 -15.16 -1.88 8.61
N LYS A 42 -14.06 -1.89 9.39
CA LYS A 42 -12.99 -0.89 9.29
C LYS A 42 -11.59 -1.46 9.49
N PRO A 43 -10.59 -0.99 8.72
CA PRO A 43 -9.20 -1.36 8.94
C PRO A 43 -8.70 -0.80 10.28
N MET A 44 -7.99 -1.64 11.04
CA MET A 44 -7.28 -1.23 12.27
C MET A 44 -6.16 -0.25 11.96
N LEU A 45 -5.50 -0.44 10.82
CA LEU A 45 -4.45 0.43 10.33
C LEU A 45 -4.62 0.61 8.83
N TRP A 46 -4.62 1.85 8.35
CA TRP A 46 -4.53 2.17 6.94
C TRP A 46 -3.63 3.40 6.77
N ILE A 47 -2.52 3.23 6.06
CA ILE A 47 -1.54 4.29 5.76
C ILE A 47 -1.32 4.32 4.24
N GLY A 48 -0.97 5.48 3.68
CA GLY A 48 -0.83 5.65 2.23
C GLY A 48 -2.16 6.00 1.57
N THR A 49 -2.98 6.79 2.24
CA THR A 49 -4.24 7.33 1.73
C THR A 49 -4.04 8.68 1.04
N ASP A 50 -2.92 9.35 1.31
CA ASP A 50 -2.58 10.65 0.76
C ASP A 50 -1.51 10.57 -0.34
N TYR A 51 -1.44 11.65 -1.13
CA TYR A 51 -0.48 11.73 -2.22
C TYR A 51 0.96 11.78 -1.69
N SER A 52 1.82 10.87 -2.18
CA SER A 52 3.24 10.79 -1.83
C SER A 52 3.54 10.63 -0.33
N GLU A 53 2.61 10.05 0.42
CA GLU A 53 2.70 9.86 1.87
C GLU A 53 3.87 8.93 2.28
N LEU A 54 3.92 7.73 1.70
CA LEU A 54 5.00 6.76 1.87
C LEU A 54 5.79 6.65 0.58
N LYS A 55 7.04 7.15 0.59
CA LYS A 55 7.89 7.25 -0.61
C LYS A 55 8.77 6.02 -0.84
N THR A 56 8.92 5.17 0.17
CA THR A 56 9.77 3.98 0.11
C THR A 56 9.03 2.75 0.65
N PRO A 57 9.31 1.54 0.11
CA PRO A 57 8.76 0.31 0.68
C PRO A 57 9.18 0.11 2.13
N LYS A 58 10.40 0.52 2.49
CA LYS A 58 10.94 0.39 3.86
C LYS A 58 10.06 1.12 4.88
N GLN A 59 9.57 2.32 4.55
CA GLN A 59 8.65 3.05 5.44
C GLN A 59 7.35 2.26 5.67
N ALA A 60 6.75 1.70 4.61
CA ALA A 60 5.55 0.89 4.75
C ALA A 60 5.81 -0.37 5.60
N LEU A 61 6.91 -1.07 5.35
CA LEU A 61 7.24 -2.31 6.07
C LEU A 61 7.62 -2.08 7.53
N GLN A 62 8.13 -0.90 7.91
CA GLN A 62 8.37 -0.57 9.32
C GLN A 62 7.11 -0.64 10.17
N TYR A 63 5.95 -0.22 9.64
CA TYR A 63 4.67 -0.35 10.35
C TYR A 63 4.21 -1.81 10.47
N LEU A 64 4.54 -2.64 9.47
CA LEU A 64 4.14 -4.05 9.45
C LEU A 64 5.08 -4.97 10.24
N GLN A 65 6.33 -4.56 10.53
CA GLN A 65 7.29 -5.36 11.31
C GLN A 65 6.76 -5.79 12.68
N THR A 66 5.87 -5.01 13.28
CA THR A 66 5.22 -5.38 14.54
C THR A 66 4.34 -6.61 14.35
N PHE A 67 3.52 -6.63 13.30
CA PHE A 67 2.44 -7.59 13.10
C PHE A 67 2.81 -8.80 12.23
N CYS A 68 3.77 -8.63 11.34
CA CYS A 68 3.99 -9.52 10.19
C CYS A 68 5.41 -10.08 10.14
N ASP A 69 5.52 -11.28 9.57
CA ASP A 69 6.77 -11.88 9.13
C ASP A 69 7.05 -11.43 7.70
N ILE A 70 7.92 -10.42 7.57
CA ILE A 70 8.19 -9.75 6.30
C ILE A 70 9.07 -10.63 5.40
N PRO A 71 8.60 -11.06 4.21
CA PRO A 71 9.42 -11.80 3.26
C PRO A 71 10.62 -10.96 2.77
N GLU A 72 11.80 -11.57 2.68
CA GLU A 72 13.06 -10.88 2.33
C GLU A 72 12.99 -10.15 0.97
N ASN A 73 12.28 -10.73 0.01
CA ASN A 73 12.13 -10.21 -1.35
C ASN A 73 10.99 -9.18 -1.51
N LEU A 74 10.22 -8.88 -0.46
CA LEU A 74 9.06 -8.00 -0.56
C LEU A 74 9.45 -6.56 -0.88
N ILE A 75 10.58 -6.09 -0.32
CA ILE A 75 11.13 -4.76 -0.65
C ILE A 75 11.41 -4.64 -2.14
N GLN A 76 12.14 -5.62 -2.70
CA GLN A 76 12.53 -5.61 -4.11
C GLN A 76 11.30 -5.67 -5.02
N THR A 77 10.34 -6.53 -4.68
CA THR A 77 9.06 -6.65 -5.40
C THR A 77 8.32 -5.31 -5.45
N LEU A 78 8.16 -4.63 -4.31
CA LEU A 78 7.49 -3.32 -4.23
C LEU A 78 8.25 -2.23 -4.99
N GLN A 79 9.59 -2.25 -5.00
CA GLN A 79 10.38 -1.33 -5.81
C GLN A 79 10.15 -1.56 -7.30
N ILE A 80 10.17 -2.82 -7.75
CA ILE A 80 9.92 -3.20 -9.14
C ILE A 80 8.53 -2.73 -9.58
N ASP A 81 7.51 -2.88 -8.74
CA ASP A 81 6.16 -2.41 -9.06
C ASP A 81 6.07 -0.90 -9.23
N ARG A 82 6.74 -0.14 -8.35
CA ARG A 82 6.88 1.30 -8.52
C ARG A 82 7.56 1.62 -9.86
N LEU A 83 8.69 0.97 -10.18
CA LEU A 83 9.43 1.22 -11.41
C LEU A 83 8.63 0.88 -12.68
N LYS A 84 7.88 -0.23 -12.68
CA LYS A 84 6.96 -0.61 -13.78
C LYS A 84 5.93 0.49 -14.09
N THR A 85 5.61 1.32 -13.11
CA THR A 85 4.66 2.43 -13.31
C THR A 85 5.28 3.71 -13.83
N ILE A 86 6.60 3.88 -13.73
CA ILE A 86 7.31 5.05 -14.26
C ILE A 86 7.33 5.03 -15.79
N ALA A 87 7.42 3.85 -16.40
CA ALA A 87 7.42 3.68 -17.86
C ALA A 87 6.01 3.70 -18.49
N ARG A 88 4.95 3.90 -17.70
CA ARG A 88 3.57 3.98 -18.19
C ARG A 88 3.14 5.43 -18.27
N GLU A 89 2.89 5.92 -19.49
CA GLU A 89 2.23 7.21 -19.70
C GLU A 89 0.81 7.19 -19.10
N ASP A 90 0.43 8.29 -18.46
CA ASP A 90 -0.91 8.46 -17.89
C ASP A 90 -1.97 8.46 -18.98
N GLY A 91 -3.02 7.65 -18.83
CA GLY A 91 -4.21 7.74 -19.67
C GLY A 91 -5.02 9.01 -19.39
N PRO A 92 -5.93 9.43 -20.30
CA PRO A 92 -6.65 10.70 -20.20
C PRO A 92 -7.45 10.89 -18.90
N ALA A 93 -8.04 9.82 -18.33
CA ALA A 93 -8.73 9.88 -17.04
C ALA A 93 -7.80 10.18 -15.85
N GLN A 94 -6.53 9.79 -15.95
CA GLN A 94 -5.53 9.96 -14.89
C GLN A 94 -4.92 11.37 -14.95
N LEU A 95 -4.76 11.91 -16.15
CA LEU A 95 -4.44 13.33 -16.36
C LEU A 95 -5.51 14.24 -15.78
N ALA A 96 -6.80 13.90 -15.96
CA ALA A 96 -7.91 14.66 -15.39
C ALA A 96 -7.92 14.62 -13.86
N ALA A 97 -7.71 13.45 -13.23
CA ALA A 97 -7.61 13.33 -11.77
C ALA A 97 -6.43 14.12 -11.19
N ARG A 98 -5.31 14.20 -11.92
CA ARG A 98 -4.15 15.01 -11.52
C ARG A 98 -4.43 16.51 -11.63
N LYS A 99 -5.05 16.97 -12.73
CA LYS A 99 -5.43 18.38 -12.94
C LYS A 99 -6.44 18.87 -11.89
N PHE A 100 -7.46 18.07 -11.59
CA PHE A 100 -8.48 18.44 -10.61
C PHE A 100 -7.90 18.69 -9.21
N ARG A 101 -6.82 17.99 -8.84
CA ARG A 101 -6.14 18.19 -7.54
C ARG A 101 -5.17 19.36 -7.52
N SER A 102 -4.56 19.73 -8.65
CA SER A 102 -3.67 20.90 -8.72
C SER A 102 -4.42 22.23 -8.74
N GLU A 103 -5.68 22.25 -9.18
CA GLU A 103 -6.51 23.45 -9.29
C GLU A 103 -7.29 23.78 -8.01
N ASN A 104 -7.33 22.87 -7.03
CA ASN A 104 -8.06 23.03 -5.76
C ASN A 104 -7.14 23.19 -4.54
N LYS A 105 -5.94 23.75 -4.72
CA LYS A 105 -4.98 24.05 -3.65
C LYS A 105 -4.77 25.56 -3.55
#